data_AF-D2B994-F1
#
_entry.id   AF-D2B994-F1
#
_cell.length_a   1.000
_cell.length_b   1.000
_cell.length_c   1.000
_cell.angle_alpha   90.00
_cell.angle_beta   90.00
_cell.angle_gamma   90.00
#
_symmetry.space_group_name_H-M   'P 1'
#
loop_
_entity.id
_entity.type
_entity.pdbx_description
1 polymer ?
#
loop_
_entity_poly.entity_id
_entity_poly.type
_entity_poly.pdbx_seq_one_letter_code
_entity_poly.pdbx_strand_id
1 'polypeptide(L)'
;MSILSRSAIVRRRRTLVHVVLRDMAETGNTTVPPWWESEIQREFGGLDGFLAELSRQWWTAYAAHLDALIELGSDDPTQAWADVSEQMPHLRAVLDSYTDASALAEAERRHCDVLRWTTRRESRHAA
;
A
#
# COMPACT_ATOMS: atom_id res chain seq x y z
N MET A 1 -8.65 -4.92 -30.24
CA MET A 1 -7.98 -4.89 -28.92
C MET A 1 -7.71 -3.43 -28.56
N SER A 2 -8.51 -2.84 -27.67
CA SER A 2 -8.28 -1.47 -27.22
C SER A 2 -7.15 -1.45 -26.20
N ILE A 3 -6.00 -0.90 -26.59
CA ILE A 3 -4.88 -0.64 -25.69
C ILE A 3 -5.31 0.54 -24.82
N LEU A 4 -5.72 0.25 -23.59
CA LEU A 4 -5.98 1.31 -22.61
C LEU A 4 -4.70 2.10 -22.40
N SER A 5 -4.80 3.43 -22.46
CA SER A 5 -3.68 4.31 -22.10
C SER A 5 -3.25 4.03 -20.67
N ARG A 6 -1.94 4.20 -20.37
CA ARG A 6 -1.37 3.96 -19.04
C ARG A 6 -2.16 4.64 -17.92
N SER A 7 -2.65 5.84 -18.16
CA SER A 7 -3.47 6.62 -17.22
C SER A 7 -4.84 5.99 -16.94
N ALA A 8 -5.45 5.34 -17.94
CA ALA A 8 -6.73 4.65 -17.79
C ALA A 8 -6.56 3.36 -16.96
N ILE A 9 -5.46 2.64 -17.15
CA ILE A 9 -5.10 1.45 -16.36
C ILE A 9 -4.90 1.83 -14.89
N VAL A 10 -4.15 2.90 -14.62
CA VAL A 10 -3.90 3.38 -13.25
C VAL A 10 -5.21 3.78 -12.56
N ARG A 11 -6.09 4.54 -13.24
CA ARG A 11 -7.39 4.92 -12.69
C ARG A 11 -8.25 3.70 -12.38
N ARG A 12 -8.31 2.75 -13.31
CA ARG A 12 -9.10 1.52 -13.15
C ARG A 12 -8.63 0.69 -11.95
N ARG A 13 -7.31 0.47 -11.82
CA ARG A 13 -6.72 -0.22 -10.66
C ARG A 13 -7.03 0.49 -9.35
N ARG A 14 -6.89 1.82 -9.31
CA ARG A 14 -7.20 2.62 -8.11
C ARG A 14 -8.67 2.53 -7.72
N THR A 15 -9.58 2.58 -8.70
CA THR A 15 -11.01 2.39 -8.47
C THR A 15 -11.31 0.99 -7.94
N LEU A 16 -10.71 -0.05 -8.53
CA LEU A 16 -10.93 -1.43 -8.08
C LEU A 16 -10.45 -1.62 -6.64
N VAL A 17 -9.26 -1.12 -6.28
CA VAL A 17 -8.78 -1.14 -4.88
C VAL A 17 -9.77 -0.49 -3.93
N HIS A 18 -10.27 0.71 -4.25
CA HIS A 18 -11.24 1.40 -3.40
C HIS A 18 -12.54 0.61 -3.23
N VAL A 19 -13.05 0.02 -4.31
CA VAL A 19 -14.30 -0.75 -4.25
C VAL A 19 -14.12 -2.03 -3.42
N VAL A 20 -13.02 -2.76 -3.63
CA VAL A 20 -12.71 -3.97 -2.85
C VAL A 20 -12.55 -3.65 -1.37
N LEU A 21 -11.75 -2.62 -1.02
CA LEU A 21 -11.54 -2.24 0.38
C LEU A 21 -12.84 -1.75 1.04
N ARG A 22 -13.71 -1.06 0.30
CA ARG A 22 -15.02 -0.64 0.80
C ARG A 22 -15.93 -1.84 1.05
N ASP A 23 -16.02 -2.77 0.11
CA ASP A 23 -16.79 -4.02 0.28
C ASP A 23 -16.31 -4.78 1.51
N MET A 24 -15.01 -4.95 1.66
CA MET A 24 -14.40 -5.59 2.82
C MET A 24 -14.69 -4.87 4.14
N ALA A 25 -14.71 -3.53 4.13
CA ALA A 25 -15.10 -2.74 5.29
C ALA A 25 -16.58 -2.92 5.65
N GLU A 26 -17.46 -2.96 4.64
CA GLU A 26 -18.91 -3.15 4.81
C GLU A 26 -19.25 -4.56 5.31
N THR A 27 -18.54 -5.59 4.83
CA THR A 27 -18.78 -6.98 5.23
C THR A 27 -17.97 -7.42 6.45
N GLY A 28 -16.99 -6.62 6.89
CA GLY A 28 -16.05 -6.97 7.96
C GLY A 28 -15.03 -8.05 7.56
N ASN A 29 -14.84 -8.31 6.26
CA ASN A 29 -13.88 -9.30 5.80
C ASN A 29 -12.46 -8.74 5.87
N THR A 30 -11.52 -9.51 6.40
CA THR A 30 -10.09 -9.15 6.42
C THR A 30 -9.28 -9.88 5.36
N THR A 31 -9.88 -10.87 4.70
CA THR A 31 -9.33 -11.57 3.52
C THR A 31 -10.15 -11.24 2.29
N VAL A 32 -9.49 -11.23 1.12
CA VAL A 32 -10.14 -10.92 -0.16
C VAL A 32 -11.24 -11.95 -0.43
N PRO A 33 -12.50 -11.51 -0.58
CA PRO A 33 -13.60 -12.42 -0.85
C PRO A 33 -13.47 -13.11 -2.23
N PRO A 34 -13.95 -14.36 -2.38
CA PRO A 34 -13.80 -15.12 -3.64
C PRO A 34 -14.45 -14.45 -4.86
N TRP A 35 -15.51 -13.66 -4.66
CA TRP A 35 -16.19 -12.96 -5.75
C TRP A 35 -15.36 -11.85 -6.40
N TRP A 36 -14.23 -11.44 -5.80
CA TRP A 36 -13.30 -10.48 -6.39
C TRP A 36 -12.16 -11.13 -7.19
N GLU A 37 -12.02 -12.46 -7.14
CA GLU A 37 -10.87 -13.16 -7.70
C GLU A 37 -10.69 -12.91 -9.21
N SER A 38 -11.80 -12.93 -9.98
CA SER A 38 -11.76 -12.72 -11.43
C SER A 38 -11.31 -11.30 -11.81
N GLU A 39 -11.84 -10.29 -11.13
CA GLU A 39 -11.49 -8.88 -11.29
C GLU A 39 -10.04 -8.62 -10.90
N ILE A 40 -9.61 -9.20 -9.77
CA ILE A 40 -8.24 -9.07 -9.27
C ILE A 40 -7.25 -9.77 -10.21
N GLN A 41 -7.59 -10.97 -10.69
CA GLN A 41 -6.78 -11.67 -11.68
C GLN A 41 -6.61 -10.83 -12.96
N ARG A 42 -7.70 -10.21 -13.45
CA ARG A 42 -7.67 -9.40 -14.67
C ARG A 42 -6.84 -8.12 -14.51
N GLU A 43 -7.00 -7.40 -13.41
CA GLU A 43 -6.39 -6.07 -13.26
C GLU A 43 -4.98 -6.12 -12.66
N PHE A 44 -4.72 -7.07 -11.76
CA PHE A 44 -3.47 -7.17 -10.99
C PHE A 44 -2.63 -8.40 -11.33
N GLY A 45 -3.15 -9.34 -12.12
CA GLY A 45 -2.46 -10.60 -12.40
C GLY A 45 -2.58 -11.63 -11.28
N GLY A 46 -3.47 -11.40 -10.31
CA GLY A 46 -3.74 -12.31 -9.20
C GLY A 46 -3.67 -11.60 -7.84
N LEU A 47 -3.89 -12.39 -6.78
CA LEU A 47 -3.88 -11.89 -5.40
C LEU A 47 -2.54 -11.25 -5.03
N ASP A 48 -1.41 -11.84 -5.41
CA ASP A 48 -0.08 -11.32 -5.12
C ASP A 48 0.12 -9.90 -5.68
N GLY A 49 -0.32 -9.66 -6.92
CA GLY A 49 -0.25 -8.34 -7.55
C GLY A 49 -1.15 -7.31 -6.87
N PHE A 50 -2.28 -7.76 -6.32
CA PHE A 50 -3.19 -6.91 -5.56
C PHE A 50 -2.61 -6.57 -4.18
N LEU A 51 -2.07 -7.56 -3.45
CA LEU A 51 -1.40 -7.33 -2.17
C LEU A 51 -0.18 -6.43 -2.31
N ALA A 52 0.61 -6.59 -3.37
CA ALA A 52 1.73 -5.69 -3.67
C ALA A 52 1.27 -4.24 -3.93
N GLU A 53 0.12 -4.05 -4.57
CA GLU A 53 -0.47 -2.72 -4.76
C GLU A 53 -0.94 -2.11 -3.43
N LEU A 54 -1.60 -2.88 -2.56
CA LEU A 54 -2.03 -2.43 -1.23
C LEU A 54 -0.82 -2.08 -0.36
N SER A 55 0.20 -2.93 -0.34
CA SER A 55 1.46 -2.69 0.35
C SER A 55 2.12 -1.39 -0.12
N ARG A 56 2.15 -1.15 -1.44
CA ARG A 56 2.68 0.10 -2.00
C ARG A 56 1.90 1.32 -1.50
N GLN A 57 0.57 1.27 -1.47
CA GLN A 57 -0.26 2.38 -1.01
C GLN A 57 0.00 2.69 0.46
N TRP A 58 0.06 1.64 1.30
CA TRP A 58 0.41 1.76 2.72
C TRP A 58 1.76 2.43 2.92
N TRP A 59 2.82 1.88 2.31
CA TRP A 59 4.18 2.42 2.47
C TRP A 59 4.33 3.83 1.91
N THR A 60 3.60 4.17 0.84
CA THR A 60 3.60 5.54 0.30
C THR A 60 2.94 6.52 1.27
N ALA A 61 1.81 6.15 1.87
CA ALA A 61 1.13 6.98 2.87
C ALA A 61 1.99 7.16 4.12
N TYR A 62 2.59 6.07 4.61
CA TYR A 62 3.51 6.08 5.74
C TYR A 62 4.73 6.99 5.50
N ALA A 63 5.39 6.85 4.35
CA ALA A 63 6.53 7.68 4.00
C ALA A 63 6.17 9.16 3.92
N ALA A 64 5.07 9.49 3.23
CA ALA A 64 4.61 10.87 3.09
C ALA A 64 4.23 11.50 4.45
N HIS A 65 3.63 10.71 5.35
CA HIS A 65 3.28 11.19 6.68
C HIS A 65 4.50 11.34 7.59
N LEU A 66 5.48 10.44 7.49
CA LEU A 66 6.76 10.56 8.17
C LEU A 66 7.52 11.81 7.71
N ASP A 67 7.59 12.06 6.39
CA ASP A 67 8.21 13.27 5.83
C ASP A 67 7.52 14.54 6.39
N ALA A 68 6.19 14.56 6.44
CA ALA A 68 5.44 15.67 7.00
C ALA A 68 5.68 15.88 8.51
N LEU A 69 5.82 14.80 9.29
CA LEU A 69 6.16 14.92 10.71
C LEU A 69 7.57 15.50 10.89
N ILE A 70 8.54 15.06 10.07
CA ILE A 70 9.92 15.57 10.10
C ILE A 70 9.94 17.08 9.83
N GLU A 71 9.17 17.56 8.85
CA GLU A 71 9.01 18.99 8.58
C GLU A 71 8.41 19.78 9.75
N LEU A 72 7.59 19.13 10.59
CA LEU A 72 7.01 19.70 11.80
C LEU A 72 7.92 19.55 13.04
N GLY A 73 9.10 18.96 12.89
CA GLY A 73 10.07 18.77 13.97
C GLY A 73 9.82 17.55 14.85
N SER A 74 8.97 16.61 14.41
CA SER A 74 8.79 15.29 15.03
C SER A 74 9.33 14.21 14.09
N ASP A 75 10.23 13.37 14.53
CA ASP A 75 10.79 12.29 13.71
C ASP A 75 10.40 10.90 14.20
N ASP A 76 9.32 10.78 15.00
CA ASP A 76 8.88 9.51 15.57
C ASP A 76 8.20 8.60 14.50
N PRO A 77 8.85 7.50 14.08
CA PRO A 77 8.28 6.58 13.12
C PRO A 77 7.08 5.80 13.71
N THR A 78 7.03 5.66 15.03
CA THR A 78 5.94 4.97 15.74
C THR A 78 4.66 5.79 15.66
N GLN A 79 4.77 7.11 15.83
CA GLN A 79 3.67 8.04 15.63
C GLN A 79 3.18 7.99 14.18
N ALA A 80 4.09 8.06 13.21
CA ALA A 80 3.70 7.98 11.79
C ALA A 80 2.94 6.68 11.46
N TRP A 81 3.39 5.57 12.04
CA TRP A 81 2.74 4.28 11.85
C TRP A 81 1.33 4.25 12.45
N ALA A 82 1.17 4.75 13.68
CA ALA A 82 -0.11 4.83 14.36
C ALA A 82 -1.10 5.71 13.57
N ASP A 83 -0.68 6.91 13.18
CA ASP A 83 -1.52 7.87 12.45
C ASP A 83 -2.03 7.27 11.12
N VAL A 84 -1.16 6.60 10.36
CA VAL A 84 -1.53 5.99 9.08
C VAL A 84 -2.42 4.75 9.30
N SER A 85 -2.22 4.02 10.39
CA SER A 85 -3.11 2.91 10.81
C SER A 85 -4.52 3.39 11.13
N GLU A 86 -4.64 4.54 11.79
CA GLU A 86 -5.93 5.16 12.08
C GLU A 86 -6.61 5.74 10.84
N GLN A 87 -5.84 6.26 9.89
CA GLN A 87 -6.36 6.78 8.62
C GLN A 87 -6.84 5.67 7.67
N MET A 88 -6.21 4.48 7.72
CA MET A 88 -6.46 3.39 6.78
C MET A 88 -6.62 2.02 7.48
N PRO A 89 -7.54 1.89 8.45
CA PRO A 89 -7.60 0.71 9.33
C PRO A 89 -7.94 -0.57 8.57
N HIS A 90 -8.81 -0.49 7.57
CA HIS A 90 -9.19 -1.65 6.76
C HIS A 90 -8.04 -2.12 5.87
N LEU A 91 -7.26 -1.20 5.30
CA LEU A 91 -6.10 -1.60 4.50
C LEU A 91 -5.07 -2.30 5.40
N ARG A 92 -4.81 -1.76 6.60
CA ARG A 92 -3.92 -2.38 7.59
C ARG A 92 -4.39 -3.79 7.96
N ALA A 93 -5.67 -3.96 8.27
CA ALA A 93 -6.24 -5.27 8.62
C ALA A 93 -6.11 -6.31 7.51
N VAL A 94 -6.22 -5.90 6.24
CA VAL A 94 -5.98 -6.79 5.10
C VAL A 94 -4.51 -7.19 5.05
N LEU A 95 -3.59 -6.24 5.11
CA LEU A 95 -2.16 -6.56 5.10
C LEU A 95 -1.77 -7.47 6.27
N ASP A 96 -2.32 -7.22 7.47
CA ASP A 96 -2.12 -8.06 8.65
C ASP A 96 -2.58 -9.51 8.42
N SER A 97 -3.71 -9.69 7.75
CA SER A 97 -4.27 -11.01 7.44
C SER A 97 -3.44 -11.82 6.43
N TYR A 98 -2.55 -11.15 5.69
CA TYR A 98 -1.66 -11.77 4.70
C TYR A 98 -0.17 -11.66 5.06
N THR A 99 0.16 -11.43 6.34
CA THR A 99 1.55 -11.26 6.80
C THR A 99 2.47 -12.45 6.42
N ASP A 100 1.92 -13.67 6.35
CA ASP A 100 2.68 -14.87 5.97
C ASP A 100 2.84 -15.07 4.45
N ALA A 101 2.25 -14.20 3.62
CA ALA A 101 2.35 -14.30 2.17
C ALA A 101 3.74 -13.86 1.69
N SER A 102 4.46 -14.76 1.01
CA SER A 102 5.82 -14.50 0.50
C SER A 102 5.90 -13.30 -0.45
N ALA A 103 4.84 -13.06 -1.23
CA ALA A 103 4.72 -11.91 -2.13
C ALA A 103 4.66 -10.58 -1.36
N LEU A 104 3.99 -10.56 -0.20
CA LEU A 104 3.91 -9.37 0.65
C LEU A 104 5.29 -9.08 1.28
N ALA A 105 5.96 -10.11 1.81
CA ALA A 105 7.31 -9.97 2.36
C ALA A 105 8.33 -9.49 1.31
N GLU A 106 8.18 -9.84 0.04
CA GLU A 106 9.02 -9.31 -1.04
C GLU A 106 8.67 -7.85 -1.39
N ALA A 107 7.39 -7.49 -1.41
CA ALA A 107 6.96 -6.11 -1.62
C ALA A 107 7.44 -5.18 -0.49
N GLU A 108 7.34 -5.61 0.76
CA GLU A 108 7.82 -4.88 1.94
C GLU A 108 9.33 -4.69 1.92
N ARG A 109 10.10 -5.72 1.58
CA ARG A 109 11.57 -5.61 1.44
C ARG A 109 11.97 -4.55 0.42
N ARG A 110 11.32 -4.55 -0.76
CA ARG A 110 11.56 -3.52 -1.79
C ARG A 110 11.26 -2.11 -1.27
N HIS A 111 10.22 -1.94 -0.47
CA HIS A 111 9.88 -0.63 0.10
C HIS A 111 10.86 -0.17 1.17
N CYS A 112 11.26 -1.05 2.08
CA CYS A 112 12.28 -0.75 3.07
C CYS A 112 13.62 -0.36 2.42
N ASP A 113 14.01 -1.02 1.33
CA ASP A 113 15.23 -0.70 0.59
C ASP A 113 15.17 0.70 -0.04
N VAL A 114 14.03 1.09 -0.61
CA VAL A 114 13.82 2.42 -1.19
C VAL A 114 13.89 3.49 -0.11
N LEU A 115 13.17 3.33 1.01
CA LEU A 115 13.18 4.29 2.12
C LEU A 115 14.58 4.44 2.74
N ARG A 116 15.31 3.33 2.88
CA ARG A 116 16.69 3.34 3.38
C ARG A 116 17.64 4.06 2.43
N TRP A 117 17.36 4.05 1.13
CA TRP A 117 18.18 4.75 0.13
C TRP A 117 17.86 6.25 0.07
N THR A 118 16.59 6.64 0.15
CA THR A 118 16.17 8.05 0.12
C THR A 118 16.65 8.80 1.37
N THR A 119 16.41 8.26 2.56
CA THR A 119 16.87 8.84 3.84
C THR A 119 18.38 9.04 3.88
N ARG A 120 19.15 8.04 3.42
CA ARG A 120 20.63 8.12 3.38
C ARG A 120 21.16 9.15 2.38
N ARG A 121 20.37 9.50 1.36
CA ARG A 121 20.76 10.49 0.34
C ARG A 121 20.56 11.92 0.84
N GLU A 122 19.52 12.17 1.64
CA GLU A 122 19.26 13.48 2.25
C GLU A 122 20.30 13.85 3.30
N SER A 123 20.75 12.89 4.13
CA SER A 123 21.84 13.12 5.10
C SER A 123 23.16 13.55 4.45
N ARG A 124 23.35 13.25 3.16
CA ARG A 124 24.57 13.59 2.40
C ARG A 124 24.54 14.98 1.77
N HIS A 125 23.38 15.62 1.66
CA HIS A 125 23.22 16.97 1.12
C HIS A 125 23.20 18.05 2.21
N ALA A 126 23.10 17.67 3.49
CA ALA A 126 23.10 18.56 4.64
C ALA A 126 24.50 18.76 5.30
N ALA A 127 25.58 18.33 4.63
CA ALA A 127 26.95 18.39 5.14
C ALA A 127 27.84 19.32 4.30
#